data_AF-A0A1H9N7P8-F1
#
_entry.id   AF-A0A1H9N7P8-F1
#
_cell.length_a   1.000
_cell.length_b   1.000
_cell.length_c   1.000
_cell.angle_alpha   90.00
_cell.angle_beta   90.00
_cell.angle_gamma   90.00
#
_symmetry.space_group_name_H-M   'P 1'
#
loop_
_entity.id
_entity.type
_entity.pdbx_description
1 polymer ?
#
loop_
_entity_poly.entity_id
_entity_poly.type
_entity_poly.pdbx_seq_one_letter_code
_entity_poly.pdbx_strand_id
1 'polypeptide(L)'
;MKRFGWGLILLLLPLVLFGWGKVQYWRADTAQDQALTIRQWLAAPNETLLRQLPWEARKELARHVDPRQALQRQLDLLDADRLWVSVRKVMASVSCWLAVAALLAGLWAWLKLKLAAWRALRSAAYLYERMMANWQALGCCLSLYMVMLAGSLCLLLLYEASSGASRAAQGGMTVLVVVLPLASVLVVCVRQVWRMRRHWPLMQSPTARFLARPLGRQATPAVWQWIETLATQLHAPVPDHIVVGLDQGFFVTSVPILLQPGGQVLRGRTLYLPLPCLAALSQAEAASVIGHELGHFRRRDTERGSETSARFSLMCAHYSAMVGDEDAPRWVVRPTLWLAGQFLHHFQLAVHHWGRAQELLADRAGAEVAGPKLFVQALLRVIALGRVIDGLLVAHGGSNLLRALAAHLQGTPLQLGEEVLGLATTHPFDTHPDLATRLNNLDILLDPQLLQAALRVPSADDQQWFNDLCLAPGSTCDSKAAGSIQRDFT
;
A
#
# COMPACT_ATOMS: atom_id res chain seq x y z
N MET A 1 -6.49 -21.43 -0.49
CA MET A 1 -7.95 -21.45 -0.18
C MET A 1 -8.47 -20.31 0.72
N LYS A 2 -7.64 -19.57 1.50
CA LYS A 2 -8.11 -18.41 2.31
C LYS A 2 -8.41 -17.10 1.54
N ARG A 3 -8.13 -17.04 0.23
CA ARG A 3 -8.20 -15.79 -0.57
C ARG A 3 -9.60 -15.38 -1.04
N PHE A 4 -10.52 -16.34 -1.22
CA PHE A 4 -11.89 -16.04 -1.67
C PHE A 4 -12.82 -15.58 -0.53
N GLY A 5 -12.53 -15.96 0.72
CA GLY A 5 -13.41 -15.68 1.85
C GLY A 5 -13.59 -14.19 2.17
N TRP A 6 -12.55 -13.36 1.98
CA TRP A 6 -12.63 -11.93 2.30
C TRP A 6 -13.45 -11.13 1.29
N GLY A 7 -13.36 -11.47 0.00
CA GLY A 7 -14.23 -10.89 -1.02
C GLY A 7 -15.70 -11.23 -0.77
N LEU A 8 -15.98 -12.44 -0.29
CA LEU A 8 -17.34 -12.82 0.12
C LEU A 8 -17.81 -12.02 1.33
N ILE A 9 -16.97 -11.81 2.36
CA ILE A 9 -17.32 -11.01 3.54
C ILE A 9 -17.64 -9.55 3.17
N LEU A 10 -16.93 -8.97 2.19
CA LEU A 10 -17.20 -7.63 1.67
C LEU A 10 -18.64 -7.49 1.11
N LEU A 11 -19.22 -8.57 0.60
CA LEU A 11 -20.59 -8.62 0.09
C LEU A 11 -21.60 -9.07 1.15
N LEU A 12 -21.22 -10.01 2.02
CA LEU A 12 -22.11 -10.54 3.05
C LEU A 12 -22.43 -9.52 4.15
N LEU A 13 -21.47 -8.70 4.58
CA LEU A 13 -21.68 -7.75 5.67
C LEU A 13 -22.81 -6.74 5.36
N PRO A 14 -22.85 -6.07 4.19
CA PRO A 14 -24.00 -5.26 3.80
C PRO A 14 -25.31 -6.05 3.75
N LEU A 15 -25.31 -7.30 3.28
CA LEU A 15 -26.52 -8.13 3.20
C LEU A 15 -27.08 -8.47 4.58
N VAL A 16 -26.22 -8.74 5.57
CA VAL A 16 -26.63 -8.96 6.96
C VAL A 16 -27.26 -7.71 7.56
N LEU A 17 -26.63 -6.55 7.36
CA LEU A 17 -27.18 -5.26 7.83
C LEU A 17 -28.53 -4.94 7.18
N PHE A 18 -28.66 -5.20 5.87
CA PHE A 18 -29.91 -5.06 5.15
C PHE A 18 -31.01 -5.98 5.70
N GLY A 19 -30.69 -7.26 5.92
CA GLY A 19 -31.63 -8.23 6.50
C GLY A 19 -32.10 -7.80 7.89
N TRP A 20 -31.19 -7.36 8.74
CA TRP A 20 -31.53 -6.87 10.09
C TRP A 20 -32.37 -5.59 10.04
N GLY A 21 -32.03 -4.63 9.16
CA GLY A 21 -32.83 -3.43 8.93
C GLY A 21 -34.25 -3.73 8.46
N LYS A 22 -34.44 -4.75 7.61
CA LYS A 22 -35.78 -5.21 7.19
C LYS A 22 -36.59 -5.78 8.36
N VAL A 23 -35.96 -6.51 9.27
CA VAL A 23 -36.62 -7.00 10.49
C VAL A 23 -37.03 -5.83 11.39
N GLN A 24 -36.17 -4.83 11.57
CA GLN A 24 -36.50 -3.60 12.32
C GLN A 24 -37.64 -2.80 11.68
N TYR A 25 -37.62 -2.66 10.35
CA TYR A 25 -38.69 -2.01 9.61
C TYR A 25 -40.01 -2.75 9.81
N TRP A 26 -40.02 -4.07 9.62
CA TRP A 26 -41.20 -4.90 9.82
C TRP A 26 -41.77 -4.80 11.24
N ARG A 27 -40.91 -4.79 12.28
CA ARG A 27 -41.34 -4.58 13.67
C ARG A 27 -42.02 -3.23 13.89
N ALA A 28 -41.49 -2.16 13.30
CA ALA A 28 -42.07 -0.82 13.42
C ALA A 28 -43.38 -0.68 12.64
N ASP A 29 -43.44 -1.26 11.44
CA ASP A 29 -44.62 -1.29 10.58
C ASP A 29 -45.77 -2.05 11.24
N THR A 30 -45.49 -3.25 11.75
CA THR A 30 -46.48 -4.07 12.46
C THR A 30 -47.03 -3.36 13.70
N ALA A 31 -46.22 -2.58 14.43
CA ALA A 31 -46.70 -1.81 15.57
C ALA A 31 -47.65 -0.66 15.17
N GLN A 32 -47.41 -0.02 14.02
CA GLN A 32 -48.32 1.00 13.47
C GLN A 32 -49.64 0.38 13.00
N ASP A 33 -49.57 -0.75 12.29
CA ASP A 33 -50.74 -1.48 11.82
C ASP A 33 -51.58 -2.00 12.99
N GLN A 34 -50.95 -2.55 14.03
CA GLN A 34 -51.62 -2.93 15.27
C GLN A 34 -52.39 -1.76 15.86
N ALA A 35 -51.76 -0.58 16.04
CA ALA A 35 -52.44 0.59 16.60
C ALA A 35 -53.65 1.02 15.77
N LEU A 36 -53.55 0.97 14.43
CA LEU A 36 -54.65 1.28 13.51
C LEU A 36 -55.79 0.25 13.63
N THR A 37 -55.48 -1.05 13.62
CA THR A 37 -56.47 -2.12 13.78
C THR A 37 -57.19 -2.02 15.13
N ILE A 38 -56.46 -1.73 16.22
CA ILE A 38 -57.05 -1.55 17.56
C ILE A 38 -57.98 -0.33 17.58
N ARG A 39 -57.58 0.81 16.99
CA ARG A 39 -58.45 2.00 16.87
C ARG A 39 -59.72 1.72 16.08
N GLN A 40 -59.61 1.02 14.96
CA GLN A 40 -60.76 0.62 14.14
C GLN A 40 -61.71 -0.30 14.91
N TRP A 41 -61.16 -1.28 15.64
CA TRP A 41 -61.96 -2.19 16.45
C TRP A 41 -62.65 -1.48 17.64
N LEU A 42 -61.98 -0.54 18.30
CA LEU A 42 -62.56 0.24 19.41
C LEU A 42 -63.69 1.16 18.93
N ALA A 43 -63.64 1.62 17.67
CA ALA A 43 -64.70 2.40 17.04
C ALA A 43 -65.88 1.53 16.57
N ALA A 44 -65.59 0.37 15.97
CA ALA A 44 -66.58 -0.59 15.48
C ALA A 44 -66.08 -2.03 15.71
N PRO A 45 -66.56 -2.72 16.76
CA PRO A 45 -66.11 -4.08 17.08
C PRO A 45 -66.42 -5.06 15.96
N ASN A 46 -65.38 -5.71 15.43
CA ASN A 46 -65.51 -6.71 14.36
C ASN A 46 -64.54 -7.87 14.58
N GLU A 47 -65.03 -9.11 14.51
CA GLU A 47 -64.19 -10.31 14.65
C GLU A 47 -63.13 -10.43 13.55
N THR A 48 -63.38 -9.90 12.36
CA THR A 48 -62.40 -9.93 11.27
C THR A 48 -61.18 -9.08 11.58
N LEU A 49 -61.36 -7.94 12.27
CA LEU A 49 -60.27 -7.07 12.72
C LEU A 49 -59.45 -7.73 13.83
N LEU A 50 -60.07 -8.50 14.73
CA LEU A 50 -59.34 -9.27 15.75
C LEU A 50 -58.44 -10.36 15.13
N ARG A 51 -58.85 -10.94 14.00
CA ARG A 51 -58.03 -11.93 13.27
C ARG A 51 -56.81 -11.30 12.59
N GLN A 52 -56.83 -10.00 12.30
CA GLN A 52 -55.70 -9.26 11.71
C GLN A 52 -54.61 -8.93 12.74
N LEU A 53 -54.92 -8.96 14.05
CA LEU A 53 -53.91 -8.77 15.09
C LEU A 53 -52.86 -9.90 15.07
N PRO A 54 -51.62 -9.63 15.49
CA PRO A 54 -50.61 -10.67 15.66
C PRO A 54 -51.05 -11.71 16.68
N TRP A 55 -50.47 -12.92 16.57
CA TRP A 55 -50.84 -14.05 17.41
C TRP A 55 -50.61 -13.75 18.91
N GLU A 56 -49.54 -13.04 19.26
CA GLU A 56 -49.23 -12.67 20.66
C GLU A 56 -50.29 -11.75 21.24
N ALA A 57 -50.68 -10.71 20.49
CA ALA A 57 -51.73 -9.78 20.91
C ALA A 57 -53.07 -10.50 21.09
N ARG A 58 -53.41 -11.45 20.20
CA ARG A 58 -54.61 -12.29 20.34
C ARG A 58 -54.56 -13.20 21.57
N LYS A 59 -53.40 -13.79 21.88
CA LYS A 59 -53.21 -14.65 23.04
C LYS A 59 -53.29 -13.87 24.35
N GLU A 60 -52.76 -12.64 24.36
CA GLU A 60 -52.87 -11.75 25.50
C GLU A 60 -54.32 -11.29 25.71
N LEU A 61 -55.06 -11.03 24.64
CA LEU A 61 -56.49 -10.77 24.66
C LEU A 61 -57.29 -11.91 25.31
N ALA A 62 -56.99 -13.16 24.93
CA ALA A 62 -57.68 -14.35 25.41
C ALA A 62 -57.49 -14.61 26.91
N ARG A 63 -56.51 -13.94 27.55
CA ARG A 63 -56.24 -14.04 29.00
C ARG A 63 -57.00 -13.00 29.82
N HIS A 64 -57.59 -11.98 29.19
CA HIS A 64 -58.27 -10.89 29.89
C HIS A 64 -59.79 -11.06 29.85
N VAL A 65 -60.44 -10.78 30.99
CA VAL A 65 -61.90 -10.90 31.15
C VAL A 65 -62.65 -9.80 30.38
N ASP A 66 -62.03 -8.63 30.20
CA ASP A 66 -62.57 -7.52 29.40
C ASP A 66 -61.60 -7.18 28.24
N PRO A 67 -61.89 -7.64 27.01
CA PRO A 67 -61.02 -7.42 25.85
C PRO A 67 -60.94 -5.96 25.44
N ARG A 68 -61.97 -5.15 25.75
CA ARG A 68 -62.00 -3.73 25.40
C ARG A 68 -61.02 -2.94 26.26
N GLN A 69 -60.99 -3.18 27.56
CA GLN A 69 -60.04 -2.53 28.46
C GLN A 69 -58.59 -2.94 28.16
N ALA A 70 -58.36 -4.22 27.82
CA ALA A 70 -57.04 -4.70 27.43
C ALA A 70 -56.53 -4.00 26.15
N LEU A 71 -57.39 -3.87 25.14
CA LEU A 71 -57.09 -3.18 23.88
C LEU A 71 -56.87 -1.69 24.08
N GLN A 72 -57.66 -1.05 24.94
CA GLN A 72 -57.48 0.38 25.26
C GLN A 72 -56.11 0.64 25.89
N ARG A 73 -55.70 -0.18 26.88
CA ARG A 73 -54.37 -0.07 27.51
C ARG A 73 -53.23 -0.31 26.52
N GLN A 74 -53.37 -1.29 25.63
CA GLN A 74 -52.40 -1.54 24.57
C GLN A 74 -52.31 -0.36 23.59
N LEU A 75 -53.45 0.23 23.24
CA LEU A 75 -53.48 1.41 22.37
C LEU A 75 -52.80 2.62 23.03
N ASP A 76 -53.05 2.88 24.31
CA ASP A 76 -52.45 4.01 25.03
C ASP A 76 -50.91 3.90 25.07
N LEU A 77 -50.38 2.68 25.26
CA LEU A 77 -48.95 2.41 25.20
C LEU A 77 -48.37 2.62 23.78
N LEU A 78 -49.08 2.17 22.75
CA LEU A 78 -48.67 2.36 21.35
C LEU A 78 -48.75 3.85 20.93
N ASP A 79 -49.73 4.59 21.43
CA ASP A 79 -49.94 6.00 21.12
C ASP A 79 -48.91 6.89 21.82
N ALA A 80 -48.51 6.56 23.05
CA ALA A 80 -47.38 7.20 23.73
C ALA A 80 -46.06 7.05 22.95
N ASP A 81 -45.89 5.94 22.23
CA ASP A 81 -44.67 5.61 21.48
C ASP A 81 -44.77 5.98 19.97
N ARG A 82 -45.91 6.50 19.51
CA ARG A 82 -46.25 6.69 18.08
C ARG A 82 -45.21 7.51 17.29
N LEU A 83 -44.73 8.62 17.88
CA LEU A 83 -43.71 9.47 17.26
C LEU A 83 -42.39 8.70 17.11
N TRP A 84 -41.96 8.01 18.16
CA TRP A 84 -40.73 7.21 18.18
C TRP A 84 -40.80 5.98 17.26
N VAL A 85 -41.96 5.34 17.11
CA VAL A 85 -42.17 4.25 16.14
C VAL A 85 -42.01 4.77 14.71
N SER A 86 -42.55 5.96 14.42
CA SER A 86 -42.41 6.59 13.09
C SER A 86 -40.96 6.94 12.77
N VAL A 87 -40.23 7.53 13.73
CA VAL A 87 -38.79 7.79 13.61
C VAL A 87 -38.00 6.49 13.39
N ARG A 88 -38.30 5.44 14.16
CA ARG A 88 -37.68 4.12 14.04
C ARG A 88 -37.91 3.47 12.67
N LYS A 89 -39.10 3.61 12.08
CA LYS A 89 -39.40 3.14 10.72
C LYS A 89 -38.54 3.86 9.67
N VAL A 90 -38.35 5.17 9.82
CA VAL A 90 -37.44 5.95 8.95
C VAL A 90 -36.00 5.51 9.14
N MET A 91 -35.51 5.38 10.38
CA MET A 91 -34.16 4.89 10.68
C MET A 91 -33.88 3.54 10.04
N ALA A 92 -34.81 2.58 10.19
CA ALA A 92 -34.70 1.25 9.61
C ALA A 92 -34.67 1.31 8.07
N SER A 93 -35.52 2.13 7.45
CA SER A 93 -35.52 2.35 5.99
C SER A 93 -34.20 2.92 5.48
N VAL A 94 -33.70 4.00 6.10
CA VAL A 94 -32.43 4.62 5.73
C VAL A 94 -31.26 3.64 5.93
N SER A 95 -31.26 2.86 7.02
CA SER A 95 -30.24 1.84 7.27
C SER A 95 -30.17 0.78 6.15
N CYS A 96 -31.32 0.38 5.60
CA CYS A 96 -31.42 -0.56 4.48
C CYS A 96 -30.83 0.05 3.19
N TRP A 97 -31.18 1.30 2.88
CA TRP A 97 -30.63 2.00 1.71
C TRP A 97 -29.12 2.19 1.80
N LEU A 98 -28.58 2.52 2.97
CA LEU A 98 -27.14 2.61 3.20
C LEU A 98 -26.45 1.25 3.01
N ALA A 99 -27.06 0.16 3.47
CA ALA A 99 -26.54 -1.19 3.29
C ALA A 99 -26.52 -1.60 1.79
N VAL A 100 -27.60 -1.35 1.05
CA VAL A 100 -27.66 -1.62 -0.39
C VAL A 100 -26.61 -0.78 -1.14
N ALA A 101 -26.48 0.49 -0.81
CA ALA A 101 -25.52 1.36 -1.47
C ALA A 101 -24.06 0.96 -1.14
N ALA A 102 -23.78 0.48 0.08
CA ALA A 102 -22.49 -0.11 0.42
C ALA A 102 -22.20 -1.37 -0.43
N LEU A 103 -23.19 -2.26 -0.60
CA LEU A 103 -23.05 -3.45 -1.45
C LEU A 103 -22.69 -3.07 -2.90
N LEU A 104 -23.42 -2.11 -3.47
CA LEU A 104 -23.17 -1.63 -4.83
C LEU A 104 -21.80 -0.97 -4.96
N ALA A 105 -21.37 -0.17 -3.98
CA ALA A 105 -20.04 0.45 -3.96
C ALA A 105 -18.92 -0.60 -3.95
N GLY A 106 -19.08 -1.69 -3.17
CA GLY A 106 -18.15 -2.80 -3.12
C GLY A 106 -18.02 -3.54 -4.46
N LEU A 107 -19.16 -3.88 -5.07
CA LEU A 107 -19.20 -4.54 -6.39
C LEU A 107 -18.59 -3.65 -7.48
N TRP A 108 -18.93 -2.37 -7.49
CA TRP A 108 -18.39 -1.41 -8.43
C TRP A 108 -16.88 -1.25 -8.29
N ALA A 109 -16.36 -1.17 -7.05
CA ALA A 109 -14.92 -1.05 -6.81
C ALA A 109 -14.16 -2.27 -7.32
N TRP A 110 -14.70 -3.48 -7.12
CA TRP A 110 -14.13 -4.72 -7.65
C TRP A 110 -14.10 -4.76 -9.18
N LEU A 111 -15.22 -4.44 -9.83
CA LEU A 111 -15.33 -4.42 -11.30
C LEU A 111 -14.40 -3.36 -11.92
N LYS A 112 -14.39 -2.15 -11.36
CA LYS A 112 -13.50 -1.08 -11.80
C LYS A 112 -12.04 -1.47 -11.67
N LEU A 113 -11.65 -2.10 -10.57
CA LEU A 113 -10.28 -2.59 -10.35
C LEU A 113 -9.88 -3.58 -11.45
N LYS A 114 -10.72 -4.57 -11.75
CA LYS A 114 -10.44 -5.57 -12.80
C LYS A 114 -10.30 -4.93 -14.17
N LEU A 115 -11.20 -4.01 -14.52
CA LEU A 115 -11.16 -3.30 -15.79
C LEU A 115 -9.90 -2.42 -15.90
N ALA A 116 -9.56 -1.68 -14.84
CA ALA A 116 -8.37 -0.84 -14.80
C ALA A 116 -7.08 -1.66 -14.91
N ALA A 117 -6.99 -2.79 -14.20
CA ALA A 117 -5.84 -3.68 -14.29
C ALA A 117 -5.69 -4.30 -15.69
N TRP A 118 -6.79 -4.73 -16.31
CA TRP A 118 -6.76 -5.24 -17.68
C TRP A 118 -6.31 -4.17 -18.68
N ARG A 119 -6.76 -2.91 -18.53
CA ARG A 119 -6.29 -1.79 -19.36
C ARG A 119 -4.82 -1.50 -19.15
N ALA A 120 -4.34 -1.53 -17.90
CA ALA A 120 -2.93 -1.34 -17.56
C ALA A 120 -2.03 -2.42 -18.18
N LEU A 121 -2.50 -3.67 -18.25
CA LEU A 121 -1.78 -4.75 -18.94
C LEU A 121 -1.71 -4.53 -20.46
N ARG A 122 -2.69 -3.88 -21.08
CA ARG A 122 -2.73 -3.64 -22.52
C ARG A 122 -2.05 -2.35 -22.98
N SER A 123 -1.85 -1.38 -22.09
CA SER A 123 -1.31 -0.07 -22.44
C SER A 123 -0.40 0.48 -21.35
N ALA A 124 0.88 0.64 -21.68
CA ALA A 124 1.87 1.31 -20.85
C ALA A 124 1.46 2.77 -20.54
N ALA A 125 0.95 3.50 -21.54
CA ALA A 125 0.47 4.87 -21.35
C ALA A 125 -0.65 4.96 -20.29
N TYR A 126 -1.62 4.04 -20.34
CA TYR A 126 -2.67 3.98 -19.33
C TYR A 126 -2.10 3.69 -17.93
N LEU A 127 -1.14 2.76 -17.82
CA LEU A 127 -0.49 2.45 -16.55
C LEU A 127 0.20 3.69 -15.97
N TYR A 128 1.04 4.38 -16.75
CA TYR A 128 1.81 5.53 -16.29
C TYR A 128 0.92 6.72 -15.87
N GLU A 129 -0.16 6.97 -16.61
CA GLU A 129 -1.04 8.11 -16.35
C GLU A 129 -2.10 7.84 -15.27
N ARG A 130 -2.63 6.61 -15.18
CA ARG A 130 -3.84 6.33 -14.40
C ARG A 130 -3.60 5.45 -13.18
N MET A 131 -2.44 4.83 -12.99
CA MET A 131 -2.21 3.95 -11.83
C MET A 131 -2.46 4.66 -10.50
N MET A 132 -1.82 5.82 -10.30
CA MET A 132 -1.98 6.58 -9.06
C MET A 132 -3.42 7.08 -8.87
N ALA A 133 -4.06 7.56 -9.93
CA ALA A 133 -5.46 7.99 -9.89
C ALA A 133 -6.42 6.83 -9.56
N ASN A 134 -6.17 5.63 -10.10
CA ASN A 134 -6.95 4.43 -9.81
C ASN A 134 -6.72 3.95 -8.37
N TRP A 135 -5.50 4.03 -7.87
CA TRP A 135 -5.19 3.78 -6.46
C TRP A 135 -5.98 4.73 -5.57
N GLN A 136 -5.84 6.05 -5.78
CA GLN A 136 -6.56 7.09 -5.03
C GLN A 136 -8.08 6.88 -5.05
N ALA A 137 -8.65 6.61 -6.22
CA ALA A 137 -10.07 6.34 -6.37
C ALA A 137 -10.50 5.09 -5.57
N LEU A 138 -9.67 4.05 -5.51
CA LEU A 138 -9.96 2.84 -4.73
C LEU A 138 -10.14 3.16 -3.25
N GLY A 139 -9.23 3.89 -2.62
CA GLY A 139 -9.37 4.21 -1.20
C GLY A 139 -10.47 5.22 -0.90
N CYS A 140 -10.80 6.13 -1.83
CA CYS A 140 -12.01 6.94 -1.71
C CYS A 140 -13.26 6.05 -1.69
N CYS A 141 -13.35 5.07 -2.59
CA CYS A 141 -14.48 4.14 -2.64
C CYS A 141 -14.53 3.22 -1.42
N LEU A 142 -13.40 2.71 -0.95
CA LEU A 142 -13.32 1.93 0.29
C LEU A 142 -13.71 2.76 1.52
N SER A 143 -13.32 4.04 1.57
CA SER A 143 -13.72 4.95 2.64
C SER A 143 -15.23 5.22 2.62
N LEU A 144 -15.81 5.45 1.44
CA LEU A 144 -17.25 5.62 1.27
C LEU A 144 -18.00 4.35 1.71
N TYR A 145 -17.55 3.18 1.26
CA TYR A 145 -18.08 1.88 1.66
C TYR A 145 -18.11 1.72 3.18
N MET A 146 -17.00 2.01 3.87
CA MET A 146 -16.92 1.91 5.32
C MET A 146 -17.82 2.92 6.05
N VAL A 147 -17.94 4.14 5.53
CA VAL A 147 -18.85 5.15 6.09
C VAL A 147 -20.31 4.71 5.96
N MET A 148 -20.70 4.13 4.83
CA MET A 148 -22.06 3.62 4.62
C MET A 148 -22.38 2.45 5.56
N LEU A 149 -21.44 1.53 5.75
CA LEU A 149 -21.58 0.44 6.72
C LEU A 149 -21.70 0.94 8.16
N ALA A 150 -20.82 1.86 8.56
CA ALA A 150 -20.85 2.44 9.91
C ALA A 150 -22.15 3.24 10.14
N GLY A 151 -22.61 3.99 9.13
CA GLY A 151 -23.88 4.72 9.18
C GLY A 151 -25.08 3.79 9.29
N SER A 152 -25.11 2.70 8.50
CA SER A 152 -26.15 1.67 8.59
C SER A 152 -26.17 1.05 9.99
N LEU A 153 -25.02 0.58 10.50
CA LEU A 153 -24.91 0.00 11.84
C LEU A 153 -25.31 0.99 12.94
N CYS A 154 -24.93 2.26 12.83
CA CYS A 154 -25.30 3.31 13.78
C CYS A 154 -26.82 3.49 13.86
N LEU A 155 -27.51 3.54 12.70
CA LEU A 155 -28.97 3.65 12.67
C LEU A 155 -29.65 2.40 13.25
N LEU A 156 -29.13 1.20 13.00
CA LEU A 156 -29.63 -0.04 13.59
C LEU A 156 -29.49 -0.03 15.13
N LEU A 157 -28.38 0.50 15.64
CA LEU A 157 -28.13 0.63 17.08
C LEU A 157 -29.02 1.68 17.73
N LEU A 158 -29.19 2.84 17.10
CA LEU A 158 -30.09 3.90 17.55
C LEU A 158 -31.54 3.41 17.59
N TYR A 159 -31.95 2.58 16.62
CA TYR A 159 -33.25 1.92 16.65
C TYR A 159 -33.42 1.05 17.90
N GLU A 160 -32.46 0.15 18.18
CA GLU A 160 -32.57 -0.76 19.33
C GLU A 160 -32.56 0.01 20.64
N ALA A 161 -31.63 0.97 20.80
CA ALA A 161 -31.55 1.83 21.98
C ALA A 161 -32.84 2.62 22.22
N SER A 162 -33.41 3.22 21.17
CA SER A 162 -34.71 3.90 21.23
C SER A 162 -35.83 2.94 21.65
N SER A 163 -35.86 1.73 21.09
CA SER A 163 -36.88 0.73 21.45
C SER A 163 -36.76 0.25 22.91
N GLY A 164 -35.53 0.09 23.41
CA GLY A 164 -35.25 -0.28 24.78
C GLY A 164 -35.66 0.83 25.77
N ALA A 165 -35.41 2.10 25.41
CA ALA A 165 -35.82 3.25 26.20
C ALA A 165 -37.35 3.37 26.30
N SER A 166 -38.08 3.24 25.18
CA SER A 166 -39.56 3.26 25.18
C SER A 166 -40.18 2.13 26.02
N ARG A 167 -39.46 1.02 26.21
CA ARG A 167 -39.90 -0.16 26.98
C ARG A 167 -39.19 -0.31 28.32
N ALA A 168 -38.50 0.73 28.79
CA ALA A 168 -37.68 0.65 30.01
C ALA A 168 -38.49 0.21 31.23
N ALA A 169 -39.71 0.73 31.39
CA ALA A 169 -40.63 0.38 32.47
C ALA A 169 -41.16 -1.08 32.41
N GLN A 170 -40.98 -1.77 31.28
CA GLN A 170 -41.46 -3.15 31.03
C GLN A 170 -40.30 -4.16 30.95
N GLY A 171 -39.09 -3.79 31.39
CA GLY A 171 -37.91 -4.67 31.33
C GLY A 171 -37.12 -4.58 30.02
N GLY A 172 -37.26 -3.49 29.25
CA GLY A 172 -36.55 -3.23 27.99
C GLY A 172 -35.02 -3.11 28.10
N MET A 173 -34.45 -3.17 29.31
CA MET A 173 -32.99 -3.15 29.54
C MET A 173 -32.26 -4.36 28.94
N THR A 174 -32.96 -5.46 28.65
CA THR A 174 -32.39 -6.65 27.97
C THR A 174 -31.82 -6.32 26.58
N VAL A 175 -32.28 -5.24 25.94
CA VAL A 175 -31.77 -4.74 24.66
C VAL A 175 -30.29 -4.33 24.76
N LEU A 176 -29.79 -3.94 25.94
CA LEU A 176 -28.38 -3.57 26.14
C LEU A 176 -27.42 -4.74 25.89
N VAL A 177 -27.86 -5.99 26.10
CA VAL A 177 -27.06 -7.20 25.81
C VAL A 177 -26.72 -7.30 24.32
N VAL A 178 -27.60 -6.79 23.45
CA VAL A 178 -27.40 -6.77 21.99
C VAL A 178 -26.70 -5.47 21.55
N VAL A 179 -27.07 -4.34 22.14
CA VAL A 179 -26.54 -3.02 21.75
C VAL A 179 -25.06 -2.86 22.12
N LEU A 180 -24.62 -3.29 23.30
CA LEU A 180 -23.23 -3.08 23.75
C LEU A 180 -22.18 -3.78 22.86
N PRO A 181 -22.33 -5.07 22.50
CA PRO A 181 -21.40 -5.72 21.57
C PRO A 181 -21.42 -5.06 20.18
N LEU A 182 -22.58 -4.72 19.64
CA LEU A 182 -22.69 -4.06 18.33
C LEU A 182 -22.12 -2.63 18.36
N ALA A 183 -22.23 -1.92 19.48
CA ALA A 183 -21.62 -0.62 19.68
C ALA A 183 -20.08 -0.71 19.68
N SER A 184 -19.49 -1.76 20.28
CA SER A 184 -18.04 -2.00 20.15
C SER A 184 -17.61 -2.21 18.70
N VAL A 185 -18.43 -2.89 17.88
CA VAL A 185 -18.18 -3.05 16.44
C VAL A 185 -18.26 -1.70 15.73
N LEU A 186 -19.24 -0.86 16.07
CA LEU A 186 -19.34 0.48 15.50
C LEU A 186 -18.10 1.33 15.81
N VAL A 187 -17.62 1.30 17.05
CA VAL A 187 -16.39 2.01 17.47
C VAL A 187 -15.20 1.53 16.64
N VAL A 188 -15.06 0.22 16.42
CA VAL A 188 -14.01 -0.36 15.55
C VAL A 188 -14.14 0.16 14.12
N CYS A 189 -15.35 0.16 13.53
CA CYS A 189 -15.58 0.67 12.18
C CYS A 189 -15.22 2.15 12.06
N VAL A 190 -15.62 2.99 13.02
CA VAL A 190 -15.30 4.42 13.05
C VAL A 190 -13.80 4.65 13.20
N ARG A 191 -13.13 3.93 14.12
CA ARG A 191 -11.68 3.99 14.29
C ARG A 191 -10.96 3.61 13.00
N GLN A 192 -11.46 2.61 12.28
CA GLN A 192 -10.89 2.19 11.00
C GLN A 192 -11.09 3.22 9.89
N VAL A 193 -12.27 3.84 9.79
CA VAL A 193 -12.51 4.96 8.86
C VAL A 193 -11.55 6.10 9.15
N TRP A 194 -11.36 6.44 10.42
CA TRP A 194 -10.44 7.50 10.83
C TRP A 194 -8.98 7.16 10.52
N ARG A 195 -8.55 5.92 10.80
CA ARG A 195 -7.23 5.39 10.41
C ARG A 195 -7.02 5.49 8.90
N MET A 196 -7.96 4.98 8.10
CA MET A 196 -7.90 5.08 6.64
C MET A 196 -7.83 6.54 6.20
N ARG A 197 -8.70 7.43 6.70
CA ARG A 197 -8.66 8.85 6.36
C ARG A 197 -7.34 9.54 6.72
N ARG A 198 -6.69 9.13 7.81
CA ARG A 198 -5.41 9.70 8.25
C ARG A 198 -4.22 9.17 7.46
N HIS A 199 -4.18 7.87 7.15
CA HIS A 199 -3.06 7.24 6.46
C HIS A 199 -3.19 7.27 4.94
N TRP A 200 -4.41 7.36 4.40
CA TRP A 200 -4.65 7.35 2.97
C TRP A 200 -4.00 8.53 2.22
N PRO A 201 -4.04 9.79 2.71
CA PRO A 201 -3.33 10.90 2.08
C PRO A 201 -1.80 10.67 2.02
N LEU A 202 -1.23 10.02 3.04
CA LEU A 202 0.20 9.67 3.05
C LEU A 202 0.57 8.66 1.95
N MET A 203 -0.39 7.84 1.51
CA MET A 203 -0.22 6.92 0.37
C MET A 203 -0.36 7.60 -0.99
N GLN A 204 -0.81 8.86 -1.06
CA GLN A 204 -1.04 9.58 -2.33
C GLN A 204 0.21 10.28 -2.86
N SER A 205 1.13 10.60 -1.96
CA SER A 205 2.43 11.22 -2.27
C SER A 205 3.51 10.46 -1.51
N PRO A 206 3.81 9.22 -1.93
CA PRO A 206 4.81 8.44 -1.24
C PRO A 206 6.17 9.10 -1.46
N THR A 207 6.66 9.80 -0.44
CA THR A 207 8.03 10.26 -0.40
C THR A 207 8.87 9.12 0.13
N ALA A 208 9.77 8.58 -0.69
CA ALA A 208 10.69 7.55 -0.25
C ALA A 208 11.60 8.11 0.85
N ARG A 209 11.83 7.36 1.93
CA ARG A 209 12.68 7.80 3.03
C ARG A 209 13.97 7.00 2.99
N PHE A 210 15.10 7.69 2.90
CA PHE A 210 16.41 7.05 2.86
C PHE A 210 17.37 7.67 3.84
N LEU A 211 18.16 6.82 4.49
CA LEU A 211 19.31 7.25 5.28
C LEU A 211 20.47 7.53 4.32
N ALA A 212 20.55 8.78 3.86
CA ALA A 212 21.53 9.16 2.85
C ALA A 212 21.98 10.61 3.00
N ARG A 213 23.19 10.88 2.53
CA ARG A 213 23.82 12.21 2.52
C ARG A 213 23.92 12.71 1.08
N PRO A 214 23.53 13.96 0.79
CA PRO A 214 23.72 14.53 -0.54
C PRO A 214 25.20 14.85 -0.78
N LEU A 215 25.69 14.54 -1.98
CA LEU A 215 27.00 14.94 -2.45
C LEU A 215 26.90 16.27 -3.18
N GLY A 216 27.31 17.36 -2.53
CA GLY A 216 27.29 18.69 -3.12
C GLY A 216 28.31 18.83 -4.24
N ARG A 217 27.89 19.44 -5.36
CA ARG A 217 28.75 19.64 -6.55
C ARG A 217 30.06 20.35 -6.27
N GLN A 218 30.06 21.33 -5.38
CA GLN A 218 31.28 22.05 -4.97
C GLN A 218 32.17 21.23 -4.02
N ALA A 219 31.58 20.33 -3.24
CA ALA A 219 32.32 19.54 -2.26
C ALA A 219 33.06 18.36 -2.89
N THR A 220 32.43 17.71 -3.88
CA THR A 220 32.93 16.52 -4.58
C THR A 220 32.87 16.69 -6.11
N PRO A 221 33.57 17.69 -6.69
CA PRO A 221 33.44 18.03 -8.10
C PRO A 221 33.88 16.92 -9.07
N ALA A 222 34.90 16.13 -8.72
CA ALA A 222 35.36 15.03 -9.56
C ALA A 222 34.32 13.89 -9.64
N VAL A 223 33.57 13.62 -8.56
CA VAL A 223 32.44 12.66 -8.59
C VAL A 223 31.37 13.14 -9.56
N TRP A 224 30.99 14.42 -9.51
CA TRP A 224 30.00 14.98 -10.42
C TRP A 224 30.46 14.90 -11.87
N GLN A 225 31.70 15.29 -12.15
CA GLN A 225 32.26 15.22 -13.50
C GLN A 225 32.31 13.78 -14.04
N TRP A 226 32.64 12.82 -13.18
CA TRP A 226 32.63 11.40 -13.55
C TRP A 226 31.23 10.94 -13.96
N ILE A 227 30.20 11.24 -13.15
CA ILE A 227 28.80 10.92 -13.48
C ILE A 227 28.32 11.66 -14.73
N GLU A 228 28.70 12.93 -14.92
CA GLU A 228 28.39 13.69 -16.14
C GLU A 228 29.00 13.08 -17.39
N THR A 229 30.23 12.55 -17.29
CA THR A 229 30.90 11.87 -18.40
C THR A 229 30.13 10.61 -18.79
N LEU A 230 29.72 9.80 -17.80
CA LEU A 230 28.89 8.61 -18.03
C LEU A 230 27.52 8.96 -18.63
N ALA A 231 26.85 9.99 -18.10
CA ALA A 231 25.57 10.45 -18.62
C ALA A 231 25.68 10.96 -20.07
N THR A 232 26.76 11.69 -20.38
CA THR A 232 27.05 12.20 -21.72
C THR A 232 27.30 11.06 -22.71
N GLN A 233 28.10 10.07 -22.32
CA GLN A 233 28.36 8.86 -23.11
C GLN A 233 27.07 8.12 -23.47
N LEU A 234 26.12 8.04 -22.53
CA LEU A 234 24.85 7.33 -22.72
C LEU A 234 23.75 8.17 -23.36
N HIS A 235 24.00 9.45 -23.60
CA HIS A 235 22.98 10.44 -23.98
C HIS A 235 21.80 10.48 -22.99
N ALA A 236 22.10 10.28 -21.70
CA ALA A 236 21.15 10.38 -20.61
C ALA A 236 21.21 11.78 -19.98
N PRO A 237 20.10 12.30 -19.44
CA PRO A 237 20.15 13.53 -18.67
C PRO A 237 20.96 13.30 -17.38
N VAL A 238 21.74 14.31 -17.00
CA VAL A 238 22.49 14.31 -15.75
C VAL A 238 21.50 14.34 -14.57
N PRO A 239 21.72 13.55 -13.50
CA PRO A 239 20.93 13.64 -12.28
C PRO A 239 20.99 15.04 -11.65
N ASP A 240 19.87 15.51 -11.11
CA ASP A 240 19.80 16.78 -10.37
C ASP A 240 20.45 16.66 -8.99
N HIS A 241 20.42 15.44 -8.41
CA HIS A 241 20.99 15.13 -7.09
C HIS A 241 21.76 13.82 -7.13
N ILE A 242 22.91 13.78 -6.45
CA ILE A 242 23.65 12.54 -6.15
C ILE A 242 23.63 12.38 -4.64
N VAL A 243 23.21 11.21 -4.17
CA VAL A 243 23.16 10.88 -2.74
C VAL A 243 23.93 9.60 -2.47
N VAL A 244 24.58 9.53 -1.32
CA VAL A 244 25.27 8.32 -0.85
C VAL A 244 24.59 7.79 0.41
N GLY A 245 24.42 6.48 0.49
CA GLY A 245 23.81 5.83 1.64
C GLY A 245 24.37 4.44 1.93
N LEU A 246 23.79 3.76 2.91
CA LEU A 246 24.29 2.48 3.44
C LEU A 246 23.33 1.31 3.25
N ASP A 247 22.05 1.57 2.99
CA ASP A 247 20.94 0.66 3.24
C ASP A 247 20.21 0.20 1.97
N GLN A 248 20.57 0.71 0.80
CA GLN A 248 19.94 0.38 -0.49
C GLN A 248 20.98 -0.05 -1.53
N GLY A 249 20.53 -0.55 -2.68
CA GLY A 249 21.36 -0.77 -3.87
C GLY A 249 21.59 0.51 -4.69
N PHE A 250 22.28 0.40 -5.83
CA PHE A 250 22.36 1.49 -6.80
C PHE A 250 20.98 1.75 -7.38
N PHE A 251 20.54 3.01 -7.44
CA PHE A 251 19.28 3.33 -8.07
C PHE A 251 19.21 4.73 -8.63
N VAL A 252 18.33 4.91 -9.61
CA VAL A 252 17.82 6.23 -10.00
C VAL A 252 16.33 6.35 -9.75
N THR A 253 15.88 7.58 -9.46
CA THR A 253 14.44 7.86 -9.39
C THR A 253 14.15 9.34 -9.65
N SER A 254 12.97 9.62 -10.18
CA SER A 254 12.40 10.97 -10.28
C SER A 254 11.31 11.22 -9.24
N VAL A 255 11.04 10.22 -8.37
CA VAL A 255 10.09 10.34 -7.26
C VAL A 255 10.74 11.15 -6.13
N PRO A 256 10.00 12.02 -5.42
CA PRO A 256 10.56 12.77 -4.29
C PRO A 256 11.14 11.86 -3.20
N ILE A 257 12.34 12.21 -2.73
CA ILE A 257 13.05 11.51 -1.65
C ILE A 257 13.16 12.43 -0.44
N LEU A 258 12.89 11.89 0.75
CA LEU A 258 13.17 12.52 2.03
C LEU A 258 14.46 11.91 2.61
N LEU A 259 15.50 12.72 2.72
CA LEU A 259 16.76 12.32 3.34
C LEU A 259 16.65 12.36 4.86
N GLN A 260 17.13 11.30 5.52
CA GLN A 260 17.25 11.20 6.96
C GLN A 260 18.73 11.20 7.38
N PRO A 261 19.08 11.74 8.57
CA PRO A 261 18.20 12.40 9.55
C PRO A 261 17.88 13.88 9.24
N GLY A 262 18.51 14.48 8.23
CA GLY A 262 18.44 15.94 7.96
C GLY A 262 17.09 16.49 7.50
N GLY A 263 16.13 15.65 7.10
CA GLY A 263 14.78 16.06 6.72
C GLY A 263 14.66 16.78 5.38
N GLN A 264 15.74 16.85 4.58
CA GLN A 264 15.75 17.50 3.27
C GLN A 264 14.94 16.67 2.26
N VAL A 265 14.02 17.34 1.53
CA VAL A 265 13.27 16.71 0.43
C VAL A 265 13.95 17.05 -0.89
N LEU A 266 14.40 16.03 -1.61
CA LEU A 266 14.92 16.14 -2.97
C LEU A 266 13.80 15.93 -3.99
N ARG A 267 13.78 16.75 -5.03
CA ARG A 267 12.85 16.68 -6.16
C ARG A 267 13.64 16.76 -7.46
N GLY A 268 13.21 15.99 -8.46
CA GLY A 268 13.95 15.80 -9.71
C GLY A 268 14.66 14.46 -9.73
N ARG A 269 15.59 14.30 -10.67
CA ARG A 269 16.35 13.06 -10.89
C ARG A 269 17.37 12.89 -9.79
N THR A 270 17.28 11.81 -9.05
CA THR A 270 18.23 11.47 -7.99
C THR A 270 18.93 10.16 -8.32
N LEU A 271 20.26 10.15 -8.26
CA LEU A 271 21.08 8.96 -8.28
C LEU A 271 21.52 8.62 -6.86
N TYR A 272 21.22 7.41 -6.40
CA TYR A 272 21.68 6.87 -5.12
C TYR A 272 22.86 5.94 -5.33
N LEU A 273 23.90 6.18 -4.55
CA LEU A 273 25.16 5.45 -4.56
C LEU A 273 25.36 4.72 -3.23
N PRO A 274 25.30 3.38 -3.20
CA PRO A 274 25.55 2.60 -1.99
C PRO A 274 27.03 2.54 -1.64
N LEU A 275 27.41 3.17 -0.53
CA LEU A 275 28.80 3.16 -0.04
C LEU A 275 29.35 1.73 0.19
N PRO A 276 28.58 0.76 0.73
CA PRO A 276 29.08 -0.60 0.92
C PRO A 276 29.46 -1.29 -0.40
N CYS A 277 28.69 -1.06 -1.47
CA CYS A 277 29.05 -1.60 -2.78
C CYS A 277 30.22 -0.84 -3.39
N LEU A 278 30.25 0.49 -3.30
CA LEU A 278 31.36 1.30 -3.83
C LEU A 278 32.72 0.93 -3.20
N ALA A 279 32.73 0.50 -1.93
CA ALA A 279 33.93 0.02 -1.25
C ALA A 279 34.36 -1.41 -1.65
N ALA A 280 33.55 -2.13 -2.43
CA ALA A 280 33.79 -3.52 -2.81
C ALA A 280 33.84 -3.76 -4.34
N LEU A 281 33.48 -2.75 -5.14
CA LEU A 281 33.51 -2.75 -6.59
C LEU A 281 34.71 -1.95 -7.10
N SER A 282 35.28 -2.36 -8.23
CA SER A 282 36.21 -1.50 -8.97
C SER A 282 35.47 -0.29 -9.56
N GLN A 283 36.20 0.78 -9.89
CA GLN A 283 35.61 1.96 -10.54
C GLN A 283 34.90 1.59 -11.85
N ALA A 284 35.43 0.62 -12.62
CA ALA A 284 34.86 0.20 -13.89
C ALA A 284 33.58 -0.66 -13.70
N GLU A 285 33.56 -1.52 -12.67
CA GLU A 285 32.36 -2.25 -12.27
C GLU A 285 31.26 -1.26 -11.83
N ALA A 286 31.58 -0.30 -10.96
CA ALA A 286 30.66 0.74 -10.53
C ALA A 286 30.15 1.59 -11.70
N ALA A 287 31.02 1.97 -12.64
CA ALA A 287 30.64 2.70 -13.85
C ALA A 287 29.61 1.93 -14.69
N SER A 288 29.76 0.60 -14.82
CA SER A 288 28.83 -0.23 -15.57
C SER A 288 27.44 -0.31 -14.92
N VAL A 289 27.38 -0.41 -13.59
CA VAL A 289 26.12 -0.45 -12.84
C VAL A 289 25.45 0.93 -12.87
N ILE A 290 26.20 2.00 -12.66
CA ILE A 290 25.70 3.38 -12.79
C ILE A 290 25.23 3.64 -14.23
N GLY A 291 25.90 3.08 -15.24
CA GLY A 291 25.47 3.17 -16.64
C GLY A 291 24.11 2.51 -16.88
N HIS A 292 23.84 1.38 -16.23
CA HIS A 292 22.51 0.78 -16.22
C HIS A 292 21.48 1.70 -15.56
N GLU A 293 21.79 2.24 -14.39
CA GLU A 293 20.88 3.18 -13.70
C GLU A 293 20.56 4.42 -14.57
N LEU A 294 21.58 5.08 -15.11
CA LEU A 294 21.40 6.21 -16.03
C LEU A 294 20.64 5.80 -17.31
N GLY A 295 20.70 4.53 -17.69
CA GLY A 295 19.90 3.91 -18.74
C GLY A 295 18.40 4.18 -18.59
N HIS A 296 17.87 4.19 -17.37
CA HIS A 296 16.45 4.50 -17.13
C HIS A 296 16.07 5.92 -17.53
N PHE A 297 17.01 6.86 -17.52
CA PHE A 297 16.76 8.25 -17.91
C PHE A 297 16.96 8.55 -19.40
N ARG A 298 17.53 7.63 -20.20
CA ARG A 298 17.86 7.87 -21.62
C ARG A 298 16.66 8.30 -22.48
N ARG A 299 15.46 7.81 -22.17
CA ARG A 299 14.23 8.15 -22.89
C ARG A 299 13.13 8.55 -21.92
N ARG A 300 12.24 9.44 -22.37
CA ARG A 300 11.08 9.86 -21.56
C ARG A 300 10.18 8.69 -21.16
N ASP A 301 10.03 7.69 -22.02
CA ASP A 301 9.20 6.52 -21.74
C ASP A 301 9.87 5.53 -20.76
N THR A 302 11.20 5.40 -20.79
CA THR A 302 11.94 4.62 -19.78
C THR A 302 11.92 5.32 -18.43
N GLU A 303 12.07 6.64 -18.42
CA GLU A 303 11.99 7.46 -17.20
C GLU A 303 10.60 7.36 -16.56
N ARG A 304 9.53 7.46 -17.35
CA ARG A 304 8.14 7.28 -16.87
C ARG A 304 7.87 5.88 -16.33
N GLY A 305 8.47 4.86 -16.93
CA GLY A 305 8.32 3.48 -16.48
C GLY A 305 9.01 3.25 -15.13
N SER A 306 10.28 3.68 -15.01
CA SER A 306 11.02 3.66 -13.74
C SER A 306 10.31 4.46 -12.64
N GLU A 307 9.81 5.66 -12.96
CA GLU A 307 9.01 6.46 -12.01
C GLU A 307 7.73 5.73 -11.56
N THR A 308 7.05 5.06 -12.49
CA THR A 308 5.85 4.26 -12.19
C THR A 308 6.19 3.09 -11.27
N SER A 309 7.26 2.36 -11.57
CA SER A 309 7.72 1.23 -10.76
C SER A 309 8.12 1.66 -9.35
N ALA A 310 8.87 2.77 -9.23
CA ALA A 310 9.23 3.36 -7.95
C ALA A 310 8.00 3.74 -7.11
N ARG A 311 7.00 4.40 -7.72
CA ARG A 311 5.72 4.71 -7.05
C ARG A 311 4.99 3.44 -6.62
N PHE A 312 4.96 2.41 -7.46
CA PHE A 312 4.31 1.14 -7.16
C PHE A 312 4.98 0.41 -5.98
N SER A 313 6.31 0.38 -5.93
CA SER A 313 7.07 -0.22 -4.85
C SER A 313 6.81 0.50 -3.52
N LEU A 314 6.72 1.84 -3.53
CA LEU A 314 6.32 2.60 -2.35
C LEU A 314 4.88 2.30 -1.91
N MET A 315 3.95 2.14 -2.84
CA MET A 315 2.57 1.71 -2.52
C MET A 315 2.56 0.34 -1.82
N CYS A 316 3.41 -0.60 -2.27
CA CYS A 316 3.57 -1.91 -1.63
C CYS A 316 4.17 -1.81 -0.22
N ALA A 317 5.19 -0.98 -0.03
CA ALA A 317 5.80 -0.73 1.27
C ALA A 317 4.78 -0.14 2.27
N HIS A 318 4.03 0.88 1.86
CA HIS A 318 2.98 1.48 2.67
C HIS A 318 1.86 0.49 3.01
N TYR A 319 1.44 -0.34 2.05
CA TYR A 319 0.45 -1.39 2.31
C TYR A 319 0.95 -2.39 3.35
N SER A 320 2.21 -2.82 3.24
CA SER A 320 2.83 -3.77 4.18
C SER A 320 2.90 -3.19 5.60
N ALA A 321 3.26 -1.91 5.73
CA ALA A 321 3.26 -1.21 7.02
C ALA A 321 1.86 -1.14 7.65
N MET A 322 0.80 -0.99 6.86
CA MET A 322 -0.57 -0.99 7.37
C MET A 322 -1.04 -2.36 7.85
N VAL A 323 -0.66 -3.43 7.13
CA VAL A 323 -1.04 -4.81 7.47
C VAL A 323 -0.36 -5.30 8.76
N GLY A 324 0.84 -4.78 9.08
CA GLY A 324 1.61 -5.18 10.26
C GLY A 324 1.12 -4.63 11.61
N ASP A 325 0.20 -3.66 11.62
CA ASP A 325 -0.13 -2.80 12.77
C ASP A 325 -1.56 -3.02 13.30
N GLU A 326 -2.03 -4.27 13.46
CA GLU A 326 -3.46 -4.53 13.71
C GLU A 326 -3.84 -5.16 15.07
N ASP A 327 -4.29 -4.29 16.00
CA ASP A 327 -5.08 -4.62 17.21
C ASP A 327 -6.60 -4.78 16.94
N ALA A 328 -7.06 -4.66 15.68
CA ALA A 328 -8.48 -4.64 15.34
C ALA A 328 -9.07 -6.04 15.05
N PRO A 329 -10.40 -6.25 15.24
CA PRO A 329 -11.08 -7.46 14.81
C PRO A 329 -10.87 -7.74 13.32
N ARG A 330 -10.18 -8.84 13.02
CA ARG A 330 -9.73 -9.24 11.68
C ARG A 330 -10.82 -9.23 10.62
N TRP A 331 -12.09 -9.41 10.97
CA TRP A 331 -13.18 -9.52 10.00
C TRP A 331 -13.71 -8.17 9.48
N VAL A 332 -13.52 -7.07 10.22
CA VAL A 332 -13.93 -5.72 9.79
C VAL A 332 -12.90 -5.12 8.83
N VAL A 333 -11.61 -5.32 9.12
CA VAL A 333 -10.52 -4.61 8.43
C VAL A 333 -9.97 -5.39 7.24
N ARG A 334 -9.97 -6.73 7.31
CA ARG A 334 -9.41 -7.54 6.21
C ARG A 334 -10.13 -7.44 4.88
N PRO A 335 -11.46 -7.25 4.77
CA PRO A 335 -12.10 -7.10 3.47
C PRO A 335 -11.58 -5.89 2.67
N THR A 336 -11.35 -4.74 3.33
CA THR A 336 -10.85 -3.53 2.68
C THR A 336 -9.36 -3.66 2.35
N LEU A 337 -8.55 -4.18 3.27
CA LEU A 337 -7.13 -4.49 3.02
C LEU A 337 -6.96 -5.57 1.94
N TRP A 338 -7.88 -6.53 1.85
CA TRP A 338 -7.87 -7.53 0.80
C TRP A 338 -8.10 -6.88 -0.55
N LEU A 339 -9.06 -5.96 -0.69
CA LEU A 339 -9.29 -5.28 -1.96
C LEU A 339 -8.08 -4.42 -2.39
N ALA A 340 -7.44 -3.72 -1.44
CA ALA A 340 -6.19 -3.00 -1.69
C ALA A 340 -5.05 -3.95 -2.11
N GLY A 341 -4.91 -5.11 -1.46
CA GLY A 341 -3.94 -6.14 -1.85
C GLY A 341 -4.22 -6.72 -3.24
N GLN A 342 -5.50 -6.89 -3.61
CA GLN A 342 -5.89 -7.31 -4.95
C GLN A 342 -5.54 -6.28 -6.01
N PHE A 343 -5.63 -4.99 -5.69
CA PHE A 343 -5.16 -3.93 -6.58
C PHE A 343 -3.67 -4.09 -6.84
N LEU A 344 -2.87 -4.17 -5.77
CA LEU A 344 -1.41 -4.31 -5.88
C LEU A 344 -1.06 -5.56 -6.68
N HIS A 345 -1.66 -6.71 -6.36
CA HIS A 345 -1.41 -7.95 -7.07
C HIS A 345 -1.69 -7.86 -8.59
N HIS A 346 -2.79 -7.23 -8.99
CA HIS A 346 -3.15 -7.13 -10.40
C HIS A 346 -2.33 -6.07 -11.16
N PHE A 347 -2.01 -4.94 -10.52
CA PHE A 347 -1.14 -3.92 -11.11
C PHE A 347 0.32 -4.35 -11.16
N GLN A 348 0.78 -5.18 -10.22
CA GLN A 348 2.12 -5.77 -10.25
C GLN A 348 2.39 -6.49 -11.57
N LEU A 349 1.41 -7.24 -12.09
CA LEU A 349 1.55 -7.93 -13.37
C LEU A 349 1.78 -6.94 -14.51
N ALA A 350 1.13 -5.77 -14.50
CA ALA A 350 1.29 -4.74 -15.51
C ALA A 350 2.64 -4.03 -15.38
N VAL A 351 3.02 -3.63 -14.17
CA VAL A 351 4.32 -3.01 -13.87
C VAL A 351 5.45 -3.93 -14.33
N HIS A 352 5.41 -5.21 -13.94
CA HIS A 352 6.43 -6.18 -14.34
C HIS A 352 6.41 -6.48 -15.84
N HIS A 353 5.23 -6.54 -16.46
CA HIS A 353 5.14 -6.77 -17.90
C HIS A 353 5.88 -5.68 -18.70
N TRP A 354 5.63 -4.40 -18.38
CA TRP A 354 6.22 -3.26 -19.09
C TRP A 354 7.64 -2.94 -18.62
N GLY A 355 7.97 -3.18 -17.36
CA GLY A 355 9.30 -2.95 -16.79
C GLY A 355 10.38 -3.85 -17.37
N ARG A 356 10.07 -5.13 -17.64
CA ARG A 356 11.07 -6.09 -18.16
C ARG A 356 11.81 -5.60 -19.41
N ALA A 357 11.10 -5.00 -20.37
CA ALA A 357 11.75 -4.50 -21.59
C ALA A 357 12.67 -3.29 -21.30
N GLN A 358 12.33 -2.48 -20.30
CA GLN A 358 13.13 -1.32 -19.89
C GLN A 358 14.40 -1.76 -19.17
N GLU A 359 14.32 -2.79 -18.34
CA GLU A 359 15.47 -3.42 -17.69
C GLU A 359 16.50 -3.94 -18.70
N LEU A 360 16.04 -4.62 -19.76
CA LEU A 360 16.92 -5.10 -20.83
C LEU A 360 17.56 -3.96 -21.64
N LEU A 361 16.89 -2.81 -21.75
CA LEU A 361 17.48 -1.61 -22.35
C LEU A 361 18.50 -0.94 -21.42
N ALA A 362 18.25 -0.94 -20.11
CA ALA A 362 19.18 -0.47 -19.10
C ALA A 362 20.43 -1.37 -19.03
N ASP A 363 20.29 -2.68 -19.17
CA ASP A 363 21.43 -3.63 -19.29
C ASP A 363 22.35 -3.28 -20.45
N ARG A 364 21.77 -2.95 -21.61
CA ARG A 364 22.53 -2.51 -22.78
C ARG A 364 23.25 -1.18 -22.51
N ALA A 365 22.63 -0.26 -21.76
CA ALA A 365 23.29 0.97 -21.36
C ALA A 365 24.47 0.72 -20.42
N GLY A 366 24.33 -0.18 -19.44
CA GLY A 366 25.46 -0.59 -18.58
C GLY A 366 26.60 -1.24 -19.37
N ALA A 367 26.26 -2.09 -20.35
CA ALA A 367 27.22 -2.71 -21.25
C ALA A 367 27.90 -1.71 -22.21
N GLU A 368 27.22 -0.65 -22.64
CA GLU A 368 27.76 0.43 -23.48
C GLU A 368 28.85 1.24 -22.75
N VAL A 369 28.80 1.32 -21.42
CA VAL A 369 29.81 2.02 -20.61
C VAL A 369 31.12 1.23 -20.51
N ALA A 370 31.05 -0.03 -20.09
CA ALA A 370 32.22 -0.78 -19.65
C ALA A 370 32.46 -2.10 -20.41
N GLY A 371 31.56 -2.44 -21.33
CA GLY A 371 31.55 -3.70 -22.07
C GLY A 371 30.61 -4.75 -21.45
N PRO A 372 30.00 -5.64 -22.27
CA PRO A 372 29.02 -6.63 -21.81
C PRO A 372 29.55 -7.58 -20.72
N LYS A 373 30.79 -8.09 -20.88
CA LYS A 373 31.39 -9.01 -19.90
C LYS A 373 31.58 -8.36 -18.53
N LEU A 374 32.08 -7.12 -18.51
CA LEU A 374 32.33 -6.40 -17.26
C LEU A 374 31.02 -5.99 -16.57
N PHE A 375 30.00 -5.60 -17.33
CA PHE A 375 28.67 -5.35 -16.78
C PHE A 375 28.10 -6.61 -16.12
N VAL A 376 28.16 -7.77 -16.78
CA VAL A 376 27.70 -9.04 -16.20
C VAL A 376 28.50 -9.40 -14.94
N GLN A 377 29.83 -9.20 -14.96
CA GLN A 377 30.67 -9.39 -13.78
C GLN A 377 30.21 -8.51 -12.61
N ALA A 378 29.99 -7.22 -12.87
CA ALA A 378 29.53 -6.27 -11.86
C ALA A 378 28.12 -6.63 -11.35
N LEU A 379 27.22 -7.05 -12.23
CA LEU A 379 25.88 -7.51 -11.88
C LEU A 379 25.93 -8.70 -10.90
N LEU A 380 26.67 -9.75 -11.27
CA LEU A 380 26.85 -10.94 -10.42
C LEU A 380 27.43 -10.57 -9.05
N ARG A 381 28.42 -9.66 -9.07
CA ARG A 381 29.09 -9.17 -7.85
C ARG A 381 28.13 -8.38 -6.95
N VAL A 382 27.33 -7.48 -7.50
CA VAL A 382 26.30 -6.73 -6.75
C VAL A 382 25.27 -7.67 -6.12
N ILE A 383 24.83 -8.70 -6.84
CA ILE A 383 23.90 -9.70 -6.32
C ILE A 383 24.50 -10.45 -5.13
N ALA A 384 25.76 -10.88 -5.24
CA ALA A 384 26.46 -11.56 -4.15
C ALA A 384 26.67 -10.63 -2.94
N LEU A 385 27.08 -9.38 -3.19
CA LEU A 385 27.31 -8.38 -2.15
C LEU A 385 26.03 -8.01 -1.41
N GLY A 386 24.90 -7.87 -2.10
CA GLY A 386 23.63 -7.49 -1.46
C GLY A 386 23.27 -8.41 -0.30
N ARG A 387 23.41 -9.74 -0.47
CA ARG A 387 23.15 -10.72 0.60
C ARG A 387 24.05 -10.54 1.82
N VAL A 388 25.33 -10.24 1.58
CA VAL A 388 26.32 -10.03 2.66
C VAL A 388 26.04 -8.71 3.37
N ILE A 389 25.79 -7.63 2.62
CA ILE A 389 25.50 -6.30 3.16
C ILE A 389 24.23 -6.34 4.01
N ASP A 390 23.15 -6.96 3.53
CA ASP A 390 21.90 -7.11 4.27
C ASP A 390 22.12 -7.86 5.59
N GLY A 391 22.87 -8.97 5.55
CA GLY A 391 23.20 -9.75 6.76
C GLY A 391 24.04 -8.94 7.77
N LEU A 392 25.01 -8.15 7.29
CA LEU A 392 25.84 -7.32 8.15
C LEU A 392 25.07 -6.12 8.72
N LEU A 393 24.18 -5.51 7.95
CA LEU A 393 23.28 -4.43 8.40
C LEU A 393 22.37 -4.92 9.54
N VAL A 394 21.83 -6.13 9.44
CA VAL A 394 21.02 -6.73 10.52
C VAL A 394 21.87 -7.02 11.76
N ALA A 395 23.10 -7.50 11.59
CA ALA A 395 23.97 -7.92 12.69
C ALA A 395 24.64 -6.74 13.44
N HIS A 396 25.11 -5.73 12.72
CA HIS A 396 25.93 -4.64 13.27
C HIS A 396 25.26 -3.27 13.21
N GLY A 397 24.12 -3.15 12.52
CA GLY A 397 23.53 -1.85 12.20
C GLY A 397 24.37 -1.07 11.18
N GLY A 398 24.23 0.25 11.18
CA GLY A 398 24.95 1.14 10.26
C GLY A 398 26.37 1.52 10.71
N SER A 399 26.68 1.43 12.01
CA SER A 399 28.00 1.77 12.54
C SER A 399 29.02 0.66 12.21
N ASN A 400 30.20 1.04 11.75
CA ASN A 400 31.28 0.12 11.35
C ASN A 400 30.97 -0.84 10.18
N LEU A 401 29.87 -0.65 9.45
CA LEU A 401 29.46 -1.54 8.35
C LEU A 401 30.57 -1.75 7.31
N LEU A 402 31.25 -0.67 6.87
CA LEU A 402 32.32 -0.77 5.86
C LEU A 402 33.52 -1.58 6.37
N ARG A 403 33.89 -1.40 7.65
CA ARG A 403 34.97 -2.17 8.27
C ARG A 403 34.59 -3.65 8.44
N ALA A 404 33.36 -3.92 8.86
CA ALA A 404 32.85 -5.28 8.98
C ALA A 404 32.77 -5.98 7.61
N LEU A 405 32.33 -5.26 6.58
CA LEU A 405 32.31 -5.76 5.20
C LEU A 405 33.71 -6.09 4.70
N ALA A 406 34.68 -5.19 4.86
CA ALA A 406 36.06 -5.43 4.45
C ALA A 406 36.66 -6.68 5.15
N ALA A 407 36.44 -6.81 6.47
CA ALA A 407 36.89 -7.98 7.22
C ALA A 407 36.19 -9.28 6.77
N HIS A 408 34.88 -9.21 6.50
CA HIS A 408 34.12 -10.36 6.03
C HIS A 408 34.61 -10.84 4.65
N LEU A 409 34.81 -9.92 3.69
CA LEU A 409 35.26 -10.24 2.34
C LEU A 409 36.70 -10.77 2.28
N GLN A 410 37.54 -10.47 3.27
CA GLN A 410 38.87 -11.07 3.40
C GLN A 410 38.83 -12.50 3.94
N GLY A 411 37.90 -12.81 4.86
CA GLY A 411 37.81 -14.11 5.51
C GLY A 411 36.85 -15.11 4.84
N THR A 412 35.87 -14.62 4.07
CA THR A 412 34.81 -15.44 3.46
C THR A 412 34.67 -15.08 1.98
N PRO A 413 34.89 -16.03 1.05
CA PRO A 413 34.67 -15.76 -0.36
C PRO A 413 33.20 -15.49 -0.63
N LEU A 414 32.92 -14.59 -1.57
CA LEU A 414 31.56 -14.36 -2.04
C LEU A 414 31.00 -15.65 -2.65
N GLN A 415 29.73 -15.95 -2.35
CA GLN A 415 29.04 -17.11 -2.87
C GLN A 415 27.77 -16.70 -3.61
N LEU A 416 27.57 -17.28 -4.78
CA LEU A 416 26.30 -17.26 -5.51
C LEU A 416 25.73 -18.67 -5.46
N GLY A 417 24.54 -18.82 -4.89
CA GLY A 417 23.83 -20.10 -4.90
C GLY A 417 23.30 -20.41 -6.31
N GLU A 418 23.11 -21.69 -6.64
CA GLU A 418 22.52 -22.14 -7.92
C GLU A 418 21.13 -21.52 -8.17
N GLU A 419 20.42 -21.17 -7.11
CA GLU A 419 19.11 -20.50 -7.15
C GLU A 419 19.14 -19.12 -7.86
N VAL A 420 20.30 -18.46 -7.94
CA VAL A 420 20.44 -17.12 -8.54
C VAL A 420 20.15 -17.13 -10.05
N LEU A 421 20.34 -18.26 -10.73
CA LEU A 421 20.06 -18.39 -12.16
C LEU A 421 18.56 -18.26 -12.49
N GLY A 422 17.68 -18.61 -11.54
CA GLY A 422 16.22 -18.58 -11.72
C GLY A 422 15.49 -17.48 -10.94
N LEU A 423 16.18 -16.71 -10.11
CA LEU A 423 15.58 -15.67 -9.26
C LEU A 423 15.60 -14.31 -9.97
N ALA A 424 14.42 -13.69 -10.09
CA ALA A 424 14.31 -12.26 -10.36
C ALA A 424 14.90 -11.49 -9.16
N THR A 425 15.88 -10.63 -9.40
CA THR A 425 16.41 -9.77 -8.34
C THR A 425 15.42 -8.67 -8.00
N THR A 426 15.13 -8.52 -6.71
CA THR A 426 14.28 -7.45 -6.19
C THR A 426 15.14 -6.25 -5.84
N HIS A 427 14.84 -5.12 -6.47
CA HIS A 427 15.43 -3.81 -6.18
C HIS A 427 14.38 -2.95 -5.44
N PRO A 428 14.77 -1.99 -4.57
CA PRO A 428 13.83 -1.14 -3.81
C PRO A 428 12.71 -0.50 -4.63
N PHE A 429 12.96 -0.26 -5.91
CA PHE A 429 12.01 0.37 -6.83
C PHE A 429 11.63 -0.45 -8.04
N ASP A 430 12.36 -1.54 -8.34
CA ASP A 430 12.22 -2.29 -9.58
C ASP A 430 12.33 -3.81 -9.35
N THR A 431 11.81 -4.58 -10.30
CA THR A 431 11.95 -6.04 -10.31
C THR A 431 12.61 -6.42 -11.62
N HIS A 432 13.84 -6.94 -11.54
CA HIS A 432 14.62 -7.26 -12.74
C HIS A 432 14.16 -8.61 -13.33
N PRO A 433 14.30 -8.80 -14.66
CA PRO A 433 14.20 -10.13 -15.27
C PRO A 433 15.16 -11.12 -14.61
N ASP A 434 14.89 -12.42 -14.78
CA ASP A 434 15.84 -13.44 -14.36
C ASP A 434 17.21 -13.26 -15.03
N LEU A 435 18.25 -13.72 -14.33
CA LEU A 435 19.63 -13.55 -14.76
C LEU A 435 19.89 -14.15 -16.15
N ALA A 436 19.27 -15.30 -16.46
CA ALA A 436 19.41 -15.95 -17.77
C ALA A 436 18.92 -15.06 -18.92
N THR A 437 17.79 -14.38 -18.75
CA THR A 437 17.25 -13.44 -19.74
C THR A 437 18.18 -12.24 -19.94
N ARG A 438 18.78 -11.72 -18.85
CA ARG A 438 19.72 -10.59 -18.91
C ARG A 438 21.02 -10.98 -19.62
N LEU A 439 21.57 -12.16 -19.31
CA LEU A 439 22.74 -12.74 -19.99
C LEU A 439 22.50 -12.92 -21.50
N ASN A 440 21.37 -13.52 -21.86
CA ASN A 440 20.98 -13.71 -23.26
C ASN A 440 20.80 -12.39 -24.00
N ASN A 441 20.26 -11.35 -23.36
CA ASN A 441 20.10 -10.03 -23.98
C ASN A 441 21.44 -9.34 -24.30
N LEU A 442 22.53 -9.77 -23.66
CA LEU A 442 23.88 -9.24 -23.86
C LEU A 442 24.79 -10.24 -24.61
N ASP A 443 24.24 -11.36 -25.08
CA ASP A 443 24.99 -12.44 -25.75
C ASP A 443 26.19 -12.95 -24.93
N ILE A 444 26.05 -13.01 -23.59
CA ILE A 444 27.09 -13.51 -22.68
C ILE A 444 26.72 -14.90 -22.15
N LEU A 445 27.64 -15.84 -22.31
CA LEU A 445 27.59 -17.14 -21.65
C LEU A 445 28.24 -17.04 -20.28
N LEU A 446 27.59 -17.63 -19.27
CA LEU A 446 28.16 -17.73 -17.94
C LEU A 446 29.23 -18.83 -17.93
N ASP A 447 30.51 -18.42 -17.92
CA ASP A 447 31.64 -19.32 -17.80
C ASP A 447 32.26 -19.28 -16.37
N PRO A 448 33.03 -20.30 -15.98
CA PRO A 448 33.67 -20.34 -14.65
C PRO A 448 34.64 -19.17 -14.40
N GLN A 449 35.25 -18.62 -15.46
CA GLN A 449 36.21 -17.52 -15.32
C GLN A 449 35.51 -16.21 -14.97
N LEU A 450 34.38 -15.92 -15.60
CA LEU A 450 33.53 -14.78 -15.31
C LEU A 450 32.95 -14.85 -13.90
N LEU A 451 32.52 -16.05 -13.48
CA LEU A 451 32.05 -16.27 -12.12
C LEU A 451 33.17 -16.05 -11.09
N GLN A 452 34.37 -16.58 -11.35
CA GLN A 452 35.54 -16.36 -10.50
C GLN A 452 35.91 -14.87 -10.43
N ALA A 453 35.87 -14.16 -11.57
CA ALA A 453 36.13 -12.73 -11.63
C ALA A 453 35.10 -11.92 -10.84
N ALA A 454 33.82 -12.28 -10.92
CA ALA A 454 32.75 -11.61 -10.17
C ALA A 454 32.87 -11.84 -8.65
N LEU A 455 33.31 -13.03 -8.23
CA LEU A 455 33.41 -13.43 -6.82
C LEU A 455 34.77 -13.16 -6.16
N ARG A 456 35.69 -12.51 -6.88
CA ARG A 456 37.04 -12.20 -6.38
C ARG A 456 37.01 -11.35 -5.10
N VAL A 457 38.05 -11.46 -4.28
CA VAL A 457 38.23 -10.54 -3.14
C VAL A 457 38.51 -9.13 -3.68
N PRO A 458 37.90 -8.06 -3.13
CA PRO A 458 38.22 -6.69 -3.52
C PRO A 458 39.71 -6.38 -3.30
N SER A 459 40.34 -5.70 -4.27
CA SER A 459 41.72 -5.21 -4.15
C SER A 459 41.79 -3.96 -3.25
N ALA A 460 43.00 -3.50 -2.94
CA ALA A 460 43.18 -2.23 -2.25
C ALA A 460 42.65 -1.05 -3.09
N ASP A 461 42.84 -1.08 -4.41
CA ASP A 461 42.33 -0.06 -5.32
C ASP A 461 40.80 -0.01 -5.35
N ASP A 462 40.14 -1.19 -5.31
CA ASP A 462 38.66 -1.27 -5.24
C ASP A 462 38.11 -0.60 -3.98
N GLN A 463 38.86 -0.63 -2.87
CA GLN A 463 38.43 -0.05 -1.59
C GLN A 463 38.65 1.46 -1.52
N GLN A 464 39.54 2.01 -2.34
CA GLN A 464 40.04 3.37 -2.17
C GLN A 464 39.62 4.35 -3.29
N TRP A 465 39.36 3.86 -4.51
CA TRP A 465 39.10 4.72 -5.68
C TRP A 465 37.98 5.75 -5.46
N PHE A 466 36.91 5.39 -4.75
CA PHE A 466 35.78 6.31 -4.52
C PHE A 466 36.14 7.41 -3.52
N ASN A 467 36.95 7.09 -2.50
CA ASN A 467 37.46 8.09 -1.55
C ASN A 467 38.38 9.08 -2.27
N ASP A 468 39.28 8.55 -3.12
CA ASP A 468 40.19 9.38 -3.92
C ASP A 468 39.41 10.30 -4.86
N LEU A 469 38.33 9.80 -5.48
CA LEU A 469 37.44 10.60 -6.32
C LEU A 469 36.66 11.66 -5.53
N CYS A 470 36.26 11.38 -4.29
CA CYS A 470 35.61 12.36 -3.41
C CYS A 470 36.57 13.50 -3.00
N LEU A 471 37.86 13.20 -2.84
CA LEU A 471 38.89 14.15 -2.44
C LEU A 471 39.53 14.89 -3.62
N ALA A 472 39.43 14.33 -4.83
CA ALA A 472 40.04 14.91 -6.01
C ALA A 472 39.48 16.31 -6.34
N PRO A 473 40.36 17.28 -6.64
CA PRO A 473 39.90 18.56 -7.17
C PRO A 473 39.21 18.33 -8.51
N GLY A 474 38.13 19.07 -8.78
CA GLY A 474 37.48 19.00 -10.09
C GLY A 474 38.48 19.36 -11.17
N SER A 475 38.42 18.74 -12.35
CA SER A 475 39.31 19.16 -13.42
C SER A 475 38.86 20.55 -13.90
N THR A 476 39.43 21.59 -13.30
CA THR A 476 39.28 22.95 -13.77
C THR A 476 40.16 23.10 -15.00
N CYS A 477 39.59 22.92 -16.20
CA CYS A 477 39.91 23.85 -17.28
C CYS A 477 39.33 25.21 -16.88
N ASP A 478 39.95 25.85 -15.89
CA ASP A 478 40.04 27.30 -15.75
C ASP A 478 40.84 27.66 -14.48
N SER A 479 41.71 28.63 -14.67
CA SER A 479 42.87 28.96 -13.87
C SER A 479 42.58 29.45 -12.45
N LYS A 480 43.51 29.08 -11.53
CA LYS A 480 44.02 29.86 -10.39
C LYS A 480 42.99 30.55 -9.47
N ALA A 481 42.83 30.02 -8.26
CA ALA A 481 43.25 30.68 -7.00
C ALA A 481 42.62 30.00 -5.77
N ALA A 482 43.32 30.12 -4.63
CA ALA A 482 42.96 29.73 -3.27
C ALA A 482 43.06 28.23 -2.98
N GLY A 483 43.70 27.78 -1.90
CA GLY A 483 43.92 28.42 -0.60
C GLY A 483 43.49 27.39 0.44
N SER A 484 44.45 26.88 1.22
CA SER A 484 44.30 25.74 2.11
C SER A 484 43.20 25.93 3.15
N ILE A 485 42.21 25.03 3.19
CA ILE A 485 41.42 24.78 4.40
C ILE A 485 41.31 23.26 4.60
N GLN A 486 41.87 22.84 5.72
CA GLN A 486 41.98 21.49 6.25
C GLN A 486 40.59 20.86 6.44
N ARG A 487 40.37 19.65 5.92
CA ARG A 487 39.14 18.86 6.06
C ARG A 487 39.45 17.62 6.90
N ASP A 488 38.94 17.57 8.12
CA ASP A 488 38.87 16.32 8.88
C ASP A 488 37.56 15.60 8.54
N PHE A 489 37.69 14.39 8.00
CA PHE A 489 36.61 13.41 7.86
C PHE A 489 36.86 12.29 8.87
N THR A 490 36.01 12.21 9.89
CA THR A 490 35.83 11.06 10.79
C THR A 490 34.35 10.77 10.94
#